data_AF-A0A2T0XXC3-F1
#
_entry.id   AF-A0A2T0XXC3-F1
#
_cell.length_a   1.000
_cell.length_b   1.000
_cell.length_c   1.000
_cell.angle_alpha   90.00
_cell.angle_beta   90.00
_cell.angle_gamma   90.00
#
_symmetry.space_group_name_H-M   'P 1'
#
loop_
_entity.id
_entity.type
_entity.pdbx_description
1 polymer ?
#
loop_
_entity_poly.entity_id
_entity_poly.type
_entity_poly.pdbx_seq_one_letter_code
_entity_poly.pdbx_strand_id
1 'polypeptide(L)'
;MFGAKNTTPTDAGRTLDTQRSSTTIALVLVMGLVTGCAATSPGTAIHGAEPYPNDSAADWVTYADHVVVATVTSEREMPRGDHEEDTGEGSVGRSLTLQADEVVWSADDPAHGPPEGEFSMPGMGWTLTDGDRSPMVAEDTPRLEVGHSYVFALFWMPEVPDEPEPYPARWNALGLDAVVPFDDGIIGNGEEMGELVSPAQERRGPTHADDATLEQTLAGEGLDALKSLLATTPPDVRGSY
;
A
#
# COMPACT_ATOMS: atom_id res chain seq x y z
N MET A 1 -23.16 -53.64 13.21
CA MET A 1 -22.94 -55.05 12.84
C MET A 1 -24.26 -55.78 13.04
N PHE A 2 -24.79 -56.42 11.97
CA PHE A 2 -26.06 -57.16 11.84
C PHE A 2 -27.37 -56.34 11.95
N GLY A 3 -28.35 -56.39 11.05
CA GLY A 3 -28.52 -57.13 9.80
C GLY A 3 -29.96 -56.97 9.25
N ALA A 4 -30.06 -56.70 7.94
CA ALA A 4 -31.05 -57.13 6.91
C ALA A 4 -32.58 -57.19 7.23
N LYS A 5 -33.44 -56.46 6.48
CA LYS A 5 -34.23 -56.86 5.26
C LYS A 5 -35.24 -58.00 5.52
N ASN A 6 -36.47 -58.09 5.00
CA ASN A 6 -37.27 -57.48 3.93
C ASN A 6 -38.70 -58.06 4.07
N THR A 7 -39.74 -57.46 3.46
CA THR A 7 -40.85 -58.19 2.80
C THR A 7 -41.67 -57.26 1.88
N THR A 8 -41.66 -57.58 0.58
CA THR A 8 -42.54 -57.15 -0.54
C THR A 8 -43.88 -57.95 -0.49
N PRO A 9 -44.85 -57.92 -1.45
CA PRO A 9 -45.03 -57.18 -2.72
C PRO A 9 -46.48 -56.66 -2.99
N THR A 10 -46.75 -56.04 -4.16
CA THR A 10 -47.82 -56.36 -5.18
C THR A 10 -47.92 -55.15 -6.14
N ASP A 11 -47.37 -55.16 -7.36
CA ASP A 11 -47.81 -55.76 -8.64
C ASP A 11 -48.96 -55.03 -9.39
N ALA A 12 -48.73 -54.94 -10.71
CA ALA A 12 -49.63 -54.82 -11.86
C ALA A 12 -50.32 -53.48 -12.19
N GLY A 13 -49.95 -52.92 -13.35
CA GLY A 13 -50.74 -51.88 -14.03
C GLY A 13 -50.06 -51.20 -15.21
N ARG A 14 -49.75 -51.98 -16.26
CA ARG A 14 -49.22 -51.51 -17.56
C ARG A 14 -50.40 -51.20 -18.50
N THR A 15 -50.37 -50.06 -19.21
CA THR A 15 -50.91 -49.74 -20.58
C THR A 15 -51.17 -48.23 -20.66
N LEU A 16 -50.97 -47.45 -21.71
CA LEU A 16 -50.43 -47.57 -23.07
C LEU A 16 -50.29 -46.11 -23.58
N ASP A 17 -49.31 -45.89 -24.45
CA ASP A 17 -49.19 -44.86 -25.50
C ASP A 17 -49.97 -43.54 -25.41
N THR A 18 -49.21 -42.43 -25.46
CA THR A 18 -49.36 -41.44 -26.55
C THR A 18 -48.04 -40.70 -26.73
N GLN A 19 -47.28 -41.13 -27.73
CA GLN A 19 -46.11 -40.44 -28.26
C GLN A 19 -46.57 -39.21 -29.06
N ARG A 20 -46.40 -38.01 -28.51
CA ARG A 20 -46.38 -36.76 -29.28
C ARG A 20 -44.98 -36.19 -29.24
N SER A 21 -44.30 -36.30 -30.39
CA SER A 21 -43.07 -35.60 -30.69
C SER A 21 -43.19 -34.12 -30.36
N SER A 22 -42.30 -33.61 -29.53
CA SER A 22 -42.03 -32.18 -29.39
C SER A 22 -40.52 -32.00 -29.53
N THR A 23 -40.12 -31.56 -30.72
CA THR A 23 -38.79 -31.12 -31.08
C THR A 23 -38.34 -30.05 -30.08
N THR A 24 -37.53 -30.44 -29.11
CA THR A 24 -36.89 -29.50 -28.18
C THR A 24 -35.58 -29.06 -28.81
N ILE A 25 -35.55 -27.81 -29.27
CA ILE A 25 -34.33 -27.12 -29.68
C ILE A 25 -33.46 -26.99 -28.43
N ALA A 26 -32.36 -27.74 -28.39
CA ALA A 26 -31.33 -27.59 -27.36
C ALA A 26 -30.56 -26.29 -27.64
N LEU A 27 -30.94 -25.21 -26.96
CA LEU A 27 -30.14 -24.00 -26.88
C LEU A 27 -28.97 -24.29 -25.92
N VAL A 28 -27.81 -24.63 -26.48
CA VAL A 28 -26.56 -24.72 -25.74
C VAL A 28 -26.11 -23.29 -25.42
N LEU A 29 -26.40 -22.82 -24.21
CA LEU A 29 -25.87 -21.58 -23.69
C LEU A 29 -24.43 -21.85 -23.21
N VAL A 30 -23.44 -21.56 -24.06
CA VAL A 30 -22.03 -21.54 -23.65
C VAL A 30 -21.85 -20.29 -22.80
N MET A 31 -21.91 -20.44 -21.47
CA MET A 31 -21.42 -19.40 -20.55
C MET A 31 -19.90 -19.38 -20.66
N GLY A 32 -19.39 -18.47 -21.49
CA GLY A 32 -18.00 -18.07 -21.45
C GLY A 32 -17.73 -17.39 -20.10
N LEU A 33 -16.92 -18.03 -19.27
CA LEU A 33 -16.24 -17.35 -18.16
C LEU A 33 -15.29 -16.35 -18.80
N VAL A 34 -15.72 -15.09 -18.87
CA VAL A 34 -14.84 -13.97 -19.13
C VAL A 34 -14.07 -13.74 -17.83
N THR A 35 -12.92 -14.42 -17.70
CA THR A 35 -11.93 -14.08 -16.69
C THR A 35 -11.35 -12.73 -17.11
N GLY A 36 -12.02 -11.64 -16.72
CA GLY A 36 -11.46 -10.31 -16.83
C GLY A 36 -10.35 -10.20 -15.80
N CYS A 37 -9.11 -10.42 -16.22
CA CYS A 37 -8.00 -9.77 -15.54
C CYS A 37 -8.24 -8.28 -15.70
N ALA A 38 -8.70 -7.60 -14.65
CA ALA A 38 -8.57 -6.16 -14.58
C ALA A 38 -7.06 -5.90 -14.66
N ALA A 39 -6.60 -5.43 -15.81
CA ALA A 39 -5.25 -4.92 -15.95
C ALA A 39 -5.22 -3.66 -15.10
N THR A 40 -4.54 -3.72 -13.96
CA THR A 40 -4.14 -2.54 -13.19
C THR A 40 -3.37 -1.64 -14.15
N SER A 41 -3.91 -0.45 -14.44
CA SER A 41 -3.22 0.52 -15.29
C SER A 41 -1.95 0.97 -14.56
N PRO A 42 -0.78 0.98 -15.22
CA PRO A 42 0.44 1.51 -14.62
C PRO A 42 0.22 3.00 -14.30
N GLY A 43 0.56 3.41 -13.08
CA GLY A 43 0.36 4.77 -12.62
C GLY A 43 1.23 5.79 -13.34
N THR A 44 0.93 7.08 -13.16
CA THR A 44 1.76 8.18 -13.69
C THR A 44 2.86 8.53 -12.70
N ALA A 45 4.13 8.48 -13.15
CA ALA A 45 5.32 8.87 -12.39
C ALA A 45 5.38 10.38 -12.09
N ILE A 46 5.69 10.75 -10.84
CA ILE A 46 5.86 12.14 -10.39
C ILE A 46 7.21 12.29 -9.69
N HIS A 47 7.92 13.39 -9.91
CA HIS A 47 9.15 13.75 -9.20
C HIS A 47 8.94 14.99 -8.32
N GLY A 48 9.19 14.88 -7.02
CA GLY A 48 9.12 15.97 -6.03
C GLY A 48 10.49 16.31 -5.45
N ALA A 49 10.65 17.50 -4.87
CA ALA A 49 11.83 17.84 -4.07
C ALA A 49 11.60 17.41 -2.63
N GLU A 50 12.50 16.59 -2.09
CA GLU A 50 12.41 16.10 -0.71
C GLU A 50 13.04 17.11 0.28
N PRO A 51 12.43 17.31 1.46
CA PRO A 51 12.92 18.30 2.43
C PRO A 51 14.18 17.82 3.17
N TYR A 52 14.41 16.51 3.25
CA TYR A 52 15.52 15.91 3.98
C TYR A 52 16.14 14.77 3.18
N PRO A 53 17.45 14.52 3.35
CA PRO A 53 18.03 13.21 3.05
C PRO A 53 17.24 12.10 3.75
N ASN A 54 17.10 10.95 3.08
CA ASN A 54 16.15 9.92 3.48
C ASN A 54 16.52 8.50 2.99
N ASP A 55 17.67 8.29 2.36
CA ASP A 55 18.02 7.03 1.71
C ASP A 55 18.88 6.12 2.60
N SER A 56 19.60 6.64 3.60
CA SER A 56 20.47 5.84 4.48
C SER A 56 19.99 5.76 5.94
N ALA A 57 20.53 4.77 6.69
CA ALA A 57 20.31 4.70 8.14
C ALA A 57 20.80 5.97 8.87
N ALA A 58 21.87 6.60 8.38
CA ALA A 58 22.39 7.82 8.97
C ALA A 58 21.41 8.97 8.78
N ASP A 59 20.77 9.08 7.61
CA ASP A 59 19.76 10.10 7.36
C ASP A 59 18.54 9.90 8.25
N TRP A 60 18.06 8.67 8.37
CA TRP A 60 16.92 8.33 9.22
C TRP A 60 17.21 8.71 10.69
N VAL A 61 18.37 8.32 11.23
CA VAL A 61 18.77 8.65 12.61
C VAL A 61 19.02 10.16 12.79
N THR A 62 19.39 10.87 11.73
CA THR A 62 19.69 12.31 11.78
C THR A 62 18.43 13.16 11.77
N TYR A 63 17.46 12.82 10.92
CA TYR A 63 16.33 13.69 10.60
C TYR A 63 14.99 13.18 11.13
N ALA A 64 14.80 11.89 11.35
CA ALA A 64 13.54 11.37 11.88
C ALA A 64 13.42 11.63 13.40
N ASP A 65 12.19 11.88 13.84
CA ASP A 65 11.82 11.81 15.25
C ASP A 65 11.61 10.35 15.68
N HIS A 66 10.96 9.56 14.82
CA HIS A 66 10.63 8.16 15.07
C HIS A 66 10.74 7.33 13.80
N VAL A 67 11.10 6.06 13.96
CA VAL A 67 10.87 5.03 12.93
C VAL A 67 9.78 4.10 13.45
N VAL A 68 8.72 3.91 12.67
CA VAL A 68 7.54 3.12 13.08
C VAL A 68 7.15 2.11 12.01
N VAL A 69 6.50 1.03 12.41
CA VAL A 69 5.69 0.20 11.53
C VAL A 69 4.26 0.71 11.60
N ALA A 70 3.64 0.93 10.45
CA ALA A 70 2.23 1.29 10.39
C ALA A 70 1.51 0.64 9.20
N THR A 71 0.25 0.29 9.42
CA THR A 71 -0.64 -0.30 8.42
C THR A 71 -1.60 0.75 7.89
N VAL A 72 -1.78 0.83 6.57
CA VAL A 72 -2.80 1.70 5.97
C VAL A 72 -4.17 1.05 6.16
N THR A 73 -5.05 1.66 6.95
CA THR A 73 -6.36 1.09 7.30
C THR A 73 -7.50 1.64 6.44
N SER A 74 -7.35 2.87 5.95
CA SER A 74 -8.32 3.46 5.03
C SER A 74 -7.71 4.60 4.22
N GLU A 75 -8.39 4.95 3.14
CA GLU A 75 -8.08 6.11 2.33
C GLU A 75 -9.35 6.92 2.04
N ARG A 76 -9.18 8.22 1.75
CA ARG A 76 -10.21 9.05 1.15
C ARG A 76 -9.60 10.03 0.16
N GLU A 77 -10.34 10.31 -0.90
CA GLU A 77 -10.03 11.42 -1.80
C GLU A 77 -10.15 12.75 -1.05
N MET A 78 -9.22 13.66 -1.30
CA MET A 78 -9.31 15.03 -0.82
C MET A 78 -10.30 15.83 -1.69
N PRO A 79 -10.92 16.89 -1.17
CA PRO A 79 -11.75 17.77 -1.98
C PRO A 79 -11.02 18.23 -3.24
N ARG A 80 -11.74 18.29 -4.36
CA ARG A 80 -11.25 18.81 -5.63
C ARG A 80 -11.31 20.34 -5.61
N GLY A 81 -10.43 20.98 -6.36
CA GLY A 81 -10.57 22.40 -6.64
C GLY A 81 -11.61 22.65 -7.73
N ASP A 82 -12.06 23.90 -7.85
CA ASP A 82 -13.03 24.33 -8.87
C ASP A 82 -12.59 23.91 -10.28
N HIS A 83 -11.28 23.95 -10.57
CA HIS A 83 -10.75 23.58 -11.88
C HIS A 83 -10.97 22.10 -12.20
N GLU A 84 -10.61 21.21 -11.27
CA GLU A 84 -10.78 19.77 -11.42
C GLU A 84 -12.27 19.39 -11.50
N GLU A 85 -13.14 20.11 -10.78
CA GLU A 85 -14.60 19.91 -10.83
C GLU A 85 -15.20 20.36 -12.17
N ASP A 86 -14.79 21.52 -12.68
CA ASP A 86 -15.32 22.10 -13.92
C ASP A 86 -14.85 21.36 -15.17
N THR A 87 -13.61 20.88 -15.16
CA THR A 87 -12.97 20.32 -16.36
C THR A 87 -12.87 18.81 -16.35
N GLY A 88 -12.87 18.17 -15.18
CA GLY A 88 -12.51 16.76 -15.05
C GLY A 88 -11.03 16.46 -15.34
N GLU A 89 -10.19 17.49 -15.43
CA GLU A 89 -8.76 17.40 -15.69
C GLU A 89 -7.95 17.78 -14.44
N GLY A 90 -6.73 17.25 -14.32
CA GLY A 90 -5.78 17.65 -13.28
C GLY A 90 -5.36 16.50 -12.36
N SER A 91 -5.22 16.78 -11.08
CA SER A 91 -4.83 15.78 -10.07
C SER A 91 -5.57 16.03 -8.77
N VAL A 92 -5.94 14.96 -8.09
CA VAL A 92 -6.57 15.02 -6.77
C VAL A 92 -5.76 14.19 -5.78
N GLY A 93 -5.44 14.77 -4.63
CA GLY A 93 -4.73 14.09 -3.55
C GLY A 93 -5.60 13.09 -2.79
N ARG A 94 -4.98 12.27 -1.94
CA ARG A 94 -5.70 11.45 -0.97
C ARG A 94 -5.16 11.66 0.43
N SER A 95 -6.03 11.43 1.40
CA SER A 95 -5.69 11.35 2.82
C SER A 95 -5.77 9.89 3.24
N LEU A 96 -4.69 9.41 3.81
CA LEU A 96 -4.57 8.05 4.34
C LEU A 96 -4.81 8.08 5.85
N THR A 97 -5.44 7.02 6.35
CA THR A 97 -5.45 6.71 7.78
C THR A 97 -4.54 5.52 7.99
N LEU A 98 -3.57 5.68 8.88
CA LEU A 98 -2.60 4.67 9.25
C LEU A 98 -2.80 4.28 10.71
N GLN A 99 -2.69 2.99 11.00
CA GLN A 99 -2.61 2.48 12.36
C GLN A 99 -1.13 2.29 12.71
N ALA A 100 -0.64 3.00 13.72
CA ALA A 100 0.68 2.76 14.27
C ALA A 100 0.68 1.41 14.99
N ASP A 101 1.53 0.49 14.51
CA ASP A 101 1.59 -0.89 15.00
C ASP A 101 2.76 -1.06 15.99
N GLU A 102 3.91 -0.49 15.66
CA GLU A 102 5.12 -0.61 16.47
C GLU A 102 6.05 0.60 16.31
N VAL A 103 6.70 1.02 17.41
CA VAL A 103 7.82 1.97 17.36
C VAL A 103 9.12 1.19 17.30
N VAL A 104 9.86 1.35 16.20
CA VAL A 104 11.11 0.65 15.89
C VAL A 104 12.29 1.36 16.54
N TRP A 105 12.32 2.68 16.40
CA TRP A 105 13.38 3.54 16.91
C TRP A 105 12.81 4.93 17.22
N SER A 106 13.47 5.67 18.10
CA SER A 106 13.14 7.07 18.39
C SER A 106 14.43 7.83 18.61
N ALA A 107 14.44 9.10 18.18
CA ALA A 107 15.51 10.01 18.51
C ALA A 107 15.62 10.20 20.04
N ASP A 108 16.79 10.59 20.51
CA ASP A 108 17.01 10.88 21.94
C ASP A 108 16.19 12.11 22.41
N ASP A 109 15.95 13.07 21.51
CA ASP A 109 15.20 14.30 21.74
C ASP A 109 14.27 14.59 20.54
N PRO A 110 13.18 13.80 20.37
CA PRO A 110 12.27 13.96 19.25
C PRO A 110 11.37 15.19 19.47
N ALA A 111 11.00 15.89 18.39
CA ALA A 111 10.18 17.08 18.46
C ALA A 111 8.78 16.81 19.05
N HIS A 112 8.28 15.59 18.88
CA HIS A 112 7.03 15.11 19.47
C HIS A 112 7.20 13.65 19.93
N GLY A 113 6.22 13.09 20.65
CA GLY A 113 6.21 11.66 21.00
C GLY A 113 5.65 10.85 19.83
N PRO A 114 5.90 9.53 19.74
CA PRO A 114 5.50 8.75 18.58
C PRO A 114 3.98 8.74 18.37
N PRO A 115 3.48 8.52 17.15
CA PRO A 115 2.05 8.36 16.91
C PRO A 115 1.50 7.20 17.76
N GLU A 116 0.38 7.45 18.45
CA GLU A 116 -0.36 6.46 19.22
C GLU A 116 -1.69 6.14 18.52
N GLY A 117 -1.90 4.89 18.12
CA GLY A 117 -3.14 4.49 17.46
C GLY A 117 -3.23 4.95 15.99
N GLU A 118 -4.37 5.51 15.60
CA GLU A 118 -4.59 5.99 14.24
C GLU A 118 -4.03 7.41 14.05
N PHE A 119 -3.40 7.64 12.91
CA PHE A 119 -2.95 8.96 12.47
C PHE A 119 -3.15 9.11 10.96
N SER A 120 -3.13 10.35 10.46
CA SER A 120 -3.34 10.64 9.05
C SER A 120 -2.08 11.15 8.38
N MET A 121 -1.86 10.71 7.14
CA MET A 121 -0.82 11.25 6.25
C MET A 121 -1.40 11.59 4.88
N PRO A 122 -0.85 12.60 4.18
CA PRO A 122 -1.13 12.79 2.78
C PRO A 122 -0.55 11.62 1.96
N GLY A 123 -1.22 11.25 0.88
CA GLY A 123 -0.72 10.28 -0.09
C GLY A 123 -0.97 10.72 -1.53
N MET A 124 -0.24 10.12 -2.47
CA MET A 124 -0.48 10.31 -3.90
C MET A 124 -1.86 9.77 -4.26
N GLY A 125 -2.76 10.64 -4.74
CA GLY A 125 -4.10 10.25 -5.16
C GLY A 125 -4.14 9.80 -6.61
N TRP A 126 -4.83 10.56 -7.45
CA TRP A 126 -5.11 10.22 -8.84
C TRP A 126 -4.89 11.40 -9.79
N THR A 127 -4.46 11.10 -11.01
CA THR A 127 -4.64 12.02 -12.15
C THR A 127 -6.06 11.89 -12.67
N LEU A 128 -6.58 13.00 -13.20
CA LEU A 128 -7.90 13.12 -13.79
C LEU A 128 -7.76 13.43 -15.27
N THR A 129 -8.49 12.71 -16.11
CA THR A 129 -8.60 12.98 -17.55
C THR A 129 -10.04 12.69 -17.98
N ASP A 130 -10.74 13.70 -18.51
CA ASP A 130 -12.18 13.64 -18.82
C ASP A 130 -13.04 13.11 -17.65
N GLY A 131 -12.61 13.35 -16.41
CA GLY A 131 -13.26 12.87 -15.17
C GLY A 131 -12.89 11.43 -14.76
N ASP A 132 -12.22 10.67 -15.62
CA ASP A 132 -11.69 9.35 -15.30
C ASP A 132 -10.45 9.48 -14.41
N ARG A 133 -10.27 8.53 -13.49
CA ARG A 133 -9.22 8.54 -12.48
C ARG A 133 -8.16 7.50 -12.79
N SER A 134 -6.89 7.89 -12.77
CA SER A 134 -5.75 6.96 -12.84
C SER A 134 -4.84 7.14 -11.62
N PRO A 135 -4.41 6.06 -10.94
CA PRO A 135 -3.50 6.16 -9.80
C PRO A 135 -2.22 6.93 -10.14
N MET A 136 -1.83 7.84 -9.25
CA MET A 136 -0.47 8.41 -9.25
C MET A 136 0.46 7.47 -8.48
N VAL A 137 1.66 7.27 -9.03
CA VAL A 137 2.74 6.48 -8.42
C VAL A 137 4.04 7.26 -8.57
N ALA A 138 4.96 7.14 -7.62
CA ALA A 138 6.33 7.57 -7.86
C ALA A 138 7.17 6.31 -8.13
N GLU A 139 8.12 6.43 -9.05
CA GLU A 139 8.97 5.31 -9.46
C GLU A 139 9.74 4.76 -8.26
N ASP A 140 9.79 3.42 -8.14
CA ASP A 140 10.49 2.69 -7.07
C ASP A 140 10.03 3.08 -5.65
N THR A 141 8.74 3.41 -5.47
CA THR A 141 8.20 3.79 -4.16
C THR A 141 6.85 3.13 -3.87
N PRO A 142 6.56 2.87 -2.59
CA PRO A 142 5.22 2.49 -2.15
C PRO A 142 4.17 3.52 -2.54
N ARG A 143 3.03 3.06 -3.07
CA ARG A 143 1.87 3.93 -3.24
C ARG A 143 1.16 4.15 -1.90
N LEU A 144 1.33 3.25 -0.92
CA LEU A 144 0.65 3.21 0.38
C LEU A 144 -0.80 2.74 0.26
N GLU A 145 -0.96 1.51 -0.20
CA GLU A 145 -2.27 0.89 -0.40
C GLU A 145 -2.88 0.32 0.89
N VAL A 146 -4.21 0.38 0.96
CA VAL A 146 -4.98 -0.12 2.10
C VAL A 146 -4.73 -1.62 2.32
N GLY A 147 -4.46 -1.99 3.56
CA GLY A 147 -4.22 -3.37 3.99
C GLY A 147 -2.74 -3.76 4.02
N HIS A 148 -1.84 -2.92 3.54
CA HIS A 148 -0.41 -3.15 3.55
C HIS A 148 0.28 -2.45 4.73
N SER A 149 1.39 -3.04 5.16
CA SER A 149 2.25 -2.53 6.25
C SER A 149 3.52 -1.94 5.69
N TYR A 150 4.00 -0.86 6.31
CA TYR A 150 5.23 -0.20 5.90
C TYR A 150 6.04 0.23 7.13
N VAL A 151 7.36 0.31 6.95
CA VAL A 151 8.24 1.05 7.86
C VAL A 151 8.30 2.50 7.40
N PHE A 152 8.09 3.44 8.33
CA PHE A 152 8.18 4.87 8.08
C PHE A 152 9.27 5.50 8.95
N ALA A 153 10.16 6.30 8.36
CA ALA A 153 10.95 7.28 9.10
C ALA A 153 10.20 8.62 9.13
N LEU A 154 9.66 8.94 10.30
CA LEU A 154 8.73 10.04 10.51
C LEU A 154 9.38 11.24 11.16
N PHE A 155 8.95 12.43 10.74
CA PHE A 155 9.20 13.68 11.43
C PHE A 155 7.87 14.44 11.67
N TRP A 156 7.85 15.26 12.71
CA TRP A 156 6.71 16.11 13.01
C TRP A 156 6.75 17.39 12.18
N MET A 157 5.75 17.57 11.31
CA MET A 157 5.54 18.82 10.60
C MET A 157 4.65 19.74 11.45
N PRO A 158 5.13 20.92 11.89
CA PRO A 158 4.31 21.86 12.63
C PRO A 158 3.22 22.47 11.74
N GLU A 159 2.20 23.04 12.38
CA GLU A 159 1.16 23.79 11.68
C GLU A 159 1.78 25.00 10.95
N VAL A 160 1.27 25.28 9.74
CA VAL A 160 1.62 26.49 8.98
C VAL A 160 0.41 27.44 9.04
N PRO A 161 0.43 28.45 9.94
CA PRO A 161 -0.76 29.25 10.26
C PRO A 161 -1.09 30.35 9.22
N ASP A 162 -0.15 30.72 8.35
CA ASP A 162 -0.23 31.93 7.51
C ASP A 162 -0.69 31.67 6.06
N GLU A 163 -1.21 30.47 5.76
CA GLU A 163 -1.76 30.12 4.44
C GLU A 163 -3.28 30.37 4.36
N PRO A 164 -3.85 30.65 3.16
CA PRO A 164 -5.30 30.84 2.98
C PRO A 164 -6.14 29.69 3.53
N GLU A 165 -5.58 28.48 3.52
CA GLU A 165 -6.04 27.32 4.26
C GLU A 165 -4.89 26.80 5.14
N PRO A 166 -5.02 26.85 6.48
CA PRO A 166 -3.94 26.43 7.37
C PRO A 166 -3.65 24.94 7.19
N TYR A 167 -2.36 24.62 7.04
CA TYR A 167 -1.91 23.23 7.03
C TYR A 167 -1.78 22.74 8.47
N PRO A 168 -2.60 21.79 8.93
CA PRO A 168 -2.52 21.32 10.31
C PRO A 168 -1.20 20.60 10.55
N ALA A 169 -0.74 20.66 11.81
CA ALA A 169 0.39 19.88 12.26
C ALA A 169 0.12 18.38 12.08
N ARG A 170 1.12 17.61 11.65
CA ARG A 170 0.97 16.20 11.31
C ARG A 170 2.30 15.46 11.28
N TRP A 171 2.23 14.14 11.36
CA TRP A 171 3.33 13.27 10.97
C TRP A 171 3.52 13.29 9.46
N ASN A 172 4.77 13.26 9.02
CA ASN A 172 5.13 13.05 7.63
C ASN A 172 6.36 12.15 7.53
N ALA A 173 6.52 11.44 6.41
CA ALA A 173 7.76 10.72 6.11
C ALA A 173 8.85 11.72 5.71
N LEU A 174 10.13 11.40 5.98
CA LEU A 174 11.26 12.25 5.58
C LEU A 174 11.32 12.50 4.07
N GLY A 175 10.85 11.53 3.30
CA GLY A 175 10.68 11.58 1.85
C GLY A 175 10.28 10.20 1.34
N LEU A 176 10.29 10.01 0.02
CA LEU A 176 9.85 8.77 -0.61
C LEU A 176 10.66 7.53 -0.19
N ASP A 177 11.99 7.61 -0.14
CA ASP A 177 12.87 6.51 0.31
C ASP A 177 12.83 6.23 1.82
N ALA A 178 12.07 7.06 2.57
CA ALA A 178 11.83 6.86 4.00
C ALA A 178 10.56 6.05 4.29
N VAL A 179 10.00 5.40 3.25
CA VAL A 179 8.87 4.48 3.37
C VAL A 179 9.19 3.17 2.67
N VAL A 180 9.18 2.08 3.43
CA VAL A 180 9.66 0.76 2.98
C VAL A 180 8.55 -0.28 3.14
N PRO A 181 8.22 -1.10 2.13
CA PRO A 181 7.27 -2.21 2.26
C PRO A 181 7.67 -3.16 3.40
N PHE A 182 6.68 -3.59 4.20
CA PHE A 182 6.92 -4.41 5.38
C PHE A 182 5.83 -5.46 5.66
N ASP A 183 5.25 -6.02 4.61
CA ASP A 183 4.31 -7.12 4.74
C ASP A 183 4.98 -8.38 5.30
N ASP A 184 4.22 -9.14 6.08
CA ASP A 184 4.66 -10.38 6.73
C ASP A 184 5.91 -10.22 7.63
N GLY A 185 6.21 -8.98 8.06
CA GLY A 185 7.34 -8.68 8.94
C GLY A 185 8.70 -8.72 8.24
N ILE A 186 8.73 -8.56 6.91
CA ILE A 186 9.92 -8.64 6.08
C ILE A 186 10.13 -7.30 5.37
N ILE A 187 11.32 -6.72 5.52
CA ILE A 187 11.71 -5.47 4.86
C ILE A 187 11.81 -5.66 3.34
N GLY A 188 11.21 -4.76 2.57
CA GLY A 188 11.14 -4.83 1.10
C GLY A 188 10.08 -5.81 0.57
N ASN A 189 9.22 -6.34 1.45
CA ASN A 189 8.12 -7.22 1.05
C ASN A 189 6.80 -6.45 1.14
N GLY A 190 5.96 -6.51 0.11
CA GLY A 190 4.63 -5.89 0.17
C GLY A 190 4.31 -5.09 -1.08
N GLU A 191 3.66 -3.94 -0.90
CA GLU A 191 3.22 -3.10 -2.03
C GLU A 191 4.23 -2.03 -2.41
N GLU A 192 4.50 -1.94 -3.72
CA GLU A 192 5.28 -0.89 -4.37
C GLU A 192 4.61 -0.50 -5.69
N MET A 193 4.46 0.81 -5.95
CA MET A 193 3.79 1.34 -7.16
C MET A 193 2.39 0.76 -7.46
N GLY A 194 1.65 0.32 -6.45
CA GLY A 194 0.35 -0.33 -6.55
C GLY A 194 0.41 -1.81 -6.93
N GLU A 195 1.60 -2.41 -6.95
CA GLU A 195 1.84 -3.82 -7.26
C GLU A 195 2.52 -4.55 -6.10
N LEU A 196 2.35 -5.88 -6.02
CA LEU A 196 3.03 -6.68 -5.02
C LEU A 196 4.47 -6.97 -5.45
N VAL A 197 5.41 -6.61 -4.59
CA VAL A 197 6.84 -6.89 -4.71
C VAL A 197 7.31 -7.83 -3.61
N SER A 198 8.39 -8.54 -3.92
CA SER A 198 9.12 -9.38 -2.99
C SER A 198 10.57 -8.92 -2.90
N PRO A 199 11.25 -9.13 -1.76
CA PRO A 199 12.65 -8.67 -1.59
C PRO A 199 13.64 -9.28 -2.59
N ALA A 200 13.27 -10.40 -3.22
CA ALA A 200 14.08 -11.01 -4.27
C ALA A 200 14.15 -10.15 -5.56
N GLN A 201 13.20 -9.23 -5.76
CA GLN A 201 13.16 -8.31 -6.91
C GLN A 201 14.06 -7.09 -6.68
N GLU A 202 14.15 -6.58 -5.46
CA GLU A 202 15.04 -5.45 -5.08
C GLU A 202 16.52 -5.81 -5.03
N ARG A 203 16.88 -7.09 -4.86
CA ARG A 203 18.28 -7.55 -4.90
C ARG A 203 18.98 -7.37 -6.25
N ARG A 204 18.36 -6.74 -7.24
CA ARG A 204 19.09 -6.12 -8.37
C ARG A 204 19.76 -4.84 -7.86
N GLY A 205 20.66 -5.00 -6.90
CA GLY A 205 21.26 -3.92 -6.14
C GLY A 205 22.02 -2.92 -7.00
N PRO A 206 22.41 -1.79 -6.40
CA PRO A 206 23.10 -0.72 -7.09
C PRO A 206 24.43 -1.20 -7.67
N THR A 207 24.89 -0.49 -8.70
CA THR A 207 26.18 -0.78 -9.35
C THR A 207 27.37 -0.65 -8.39
N HIS A 208 27.22 0.11 -7.30
CA HIS A 208 28.19 0.28 -6.22
C HIS A 208 27.52 0.15 -4.85
N ALA A 209 28.20 -0.51 -3.91
CA ALA A 209 27.68 -0.74 -2.56
C ALA A 209 27.49 0.55 -1.74
N ASP A 210 28.22 1.62 -2.07
CA ASP A 210 28.11 2.92 -1.42
C ASP A 210 26.86 3.70 -1.87
N ASP A 211 26.17 3.24 -2.92
CA ASP A 211 24.94 3.84 -3.45
C ASP A 211 23.68 3.05 -3.00
N ALA A 212 23.82 2.11 -2.06
CA ALA A 212 22.70 1.28 -1.60
C ALA A 212 21.82 2.02 -0.61
N THR A 213 20.51 2.03 -0.89
CA THR A 213 19.53 2.54 0.06
C THR A 213 19.44 1.63 1.29
N LEU A 214 18.88 2.14 2.38
CA LEU A 214 18.63 1.40 3.60
C LEU A 214 17.77 0.17 3.35
N GLU A 215 16.71 0.35 2.55
CA GLU A 215 15.83 -0.72 2.08
C GLU A 215 16.62 -1.81 1.37
N GLN A 216 17.42 -1.46 0.35
CA GLN A 216 18.24 -2.42 -0.40
C GLN A 216 19.23 -3.16 0.50
N THR A 217 19.79 -2.48 1.50
CA THR A 217 20.72 -3.07 2.47
C THR A 217 20.04 -4.10 3.38
N LEU A 218 18.77 -3.90 3.69
CA LEU A 218 17.99 -4.73 4.62
C LEU A 218 16.94 -5.61 3.91
N ALA A 219 16.89 -5.62 2.58
CA ALA A 219 15.87 -6.33 1.82
C ALA A 219 15.84 -7.83 2.15
N GLY A 220 14.70 -8.29 2.67
CA GLY A 220 14.47 -9.67 3.10
C GLY A 220 14.82 -9.94 4.57
N GLU A 221 15.34 -8.96 5.29
CA GLU A 221 15.58 -9.03 6.73
C GLU A 221 14.32 -8.66 7.52
N GLY A 222 14.34 -8.98 8.82
CA GLY A 222 13.27 -8.61 9.76
C GLY A 222 13.58 -7.36 10.57
N LEU A 223 12.60 -6.93 11.38
CA LEU A 223 12.68 -5.69 12.16
C LEU A 223 13.85 -5.62 13.14
N ASP A 224 14.29 -6.75 13.68
CA ASP A 224 15.43 -6.80 14.61
C ASP A 224 16.75 -6.35 13.95
N ALA A 225 16.92 -6.60 12.65
CA ALA A 225 18.07 -6.13 11.89
C ALA A 225 18.04 -4.59 11.76
N LEU A 226 16.87 -4.04 11.40
CA LEU A 226 16.68 -2.59 11.32
C LEU A 226 16.90 -1.91 12.68
N LYS A 227 16.30 -2.42 13.76
CA LYS A 227 16.48 -1.90 15.12
C LYS A 227 17.96 -1.88 15.51
N SER A 228 18.67 -2.98 15.25
CA SER A 228 20.08 -3.10 15.58
C SER A 228 20.94 -2.12 14.78
N LEU A 229 20.62 -1.93 13.50
CA LEU A 229 21.30 -0.96 12.64
C LEU A 229 21.07 0.46 13.15
N LEU A 230 19.81 0.91 13.28
CA LEU A 230 19.47 2.27 13.73
C LEU A 230 20.03 2.59 15.13
N ALA A 231 20.04 1.62 16.05
CA ALA A 231 20.58 1.81 17.40
C ALA A 231 22.11 1.98 17.45
N THR A 232 22.83 1.54 16.41
CA THR A 232 24.30 1.62 16.35
C THR A 232 24.81 2.62 15.33
N THR A 233 23.95 3.12 14.44
CA THR A 233 24.25 4.18 13.50
C THR A 233 24.34 5.53 14.22
N PRO A 234 25.46 6.24 14.13
CA PRO A 234 25.54 7.61 14.63
C PRO A 234 24.78 8.57 13.70
N PRO A 235 24.13 9.62 14.23
CA PRO A 235 23.62 10.70 13.40
C PRO A 235 24.76 11.43 12.69
N ASP A 236 24.49 11.93 11.49
CA ASP A 236 25.36 12.85 10.77
C ASP A 236 25.13 14.31 11.26
N VAL A 237 25.98 15.22 10.80
CA VAL A 237 25.82 16.65 11.03
C VAL A 237 24.61 17.14 10.24
N ARG A 238 23.58 17.62 10.95
CA ARG A 238 22.41 18.25 10.32
C ARG A 238 22.86 19.41 9.44
N GLY A 239 22.65 19.28 8.13
CA GLY A 239 22.77 20.38 7.19
C GLY A 239 21.69 21.43 7.45
N SER A 240 21.98 22.69 7.16
CA SER A 240 20.92 23.70 6.98
C SER A 240 20.35 23.51 5.58
N TYR A 241 19.13 22.99 5.49
CA TYR A 241 18.35 22.88 4.25
C TYR A 241 17.32 24.01 4.17
#